data_AF-A0A9X1B842-F1
#
_entry.id   AF-A0A9X1B842-F1
#
_cell.length_a   1.000
_cell.length_b   1.000
_cell.length_c   1.000
_cell.angle_alpha   90.00
_cell.angle_beta   90.00
_cell.angle_gamma   90.00
#
_symmetry.space_group_name_H-M   'P 1'
#
loop_
_entity.id
_entity.type
_entity.pdbx_description
1 polymer ?
#
loop_
_entity_poly.entity_id
_entity_poly.type
_entity_poly.pdbx_seq_one_letter_code
_entity_poly.pdbx_strand_id
1 'polypeptide(L)'
;MFEIRRDDRHPIDHRTRMRRRLATLLLASVVAFAGAAFAFPDADDASAFPVQSPAVRTLTLTLDNGDVADVYLPRIRSRLAGWFEDSLPLVAVLQGALVDKSQYRQLALQLARRGHVVVVPNHFRTFPPAFPDPVLFSEVGVVTAVYTSMVAADADPSSPLFRVVDTEHMAVIGHSLGGRVGLTALAGVCEPAICTAPDGTYTPPAALRTGAFYGTNLLGVDGVVIDLDTTGAAVALVQGSLDGVSTPDKADATYPTLESPRARIDIEGANHFGITDQNDPPGAWPDPLQPTLPQPVANHYVAQWIGYWLRFHLRNDPWAEIWLYRIGGSFAGIVEVTID
;
A
#
# COMPACT_ATOMS: atom_id res chain seq x y z
N MET A 1 -39.89 -14.17 -70.63
CA MET A 1 -39.33 -14.85 -69.43
C MET A 1 -37.88 -14.36 -69.32
N PHE A 2 -37.65 -13.30 -68.56
CA PHE A 2 -36.35 -12.62 -68.43
C PHE A 2 -35.81 -12.88 -67.02
N GLU A 3 -34.66 -13.54 -66.96
CA GLU A 3 -34.00 -13.93 -65.71
C GLU A 3 -32.96 -12.86 -65.34
N ILE A 4 -33.22 -12.13 -64.24
CA ILE A 4 -32.35 -11.09 -63.71
C ILE A 4 -31.34 -11.74 -62.78
N ARG A 5 -30.06 -11.80 -63.20
CA ARG A 5 -28.93 -12.14 -62.32
C ARG A 5 -28.74 -11.03 -61.28
N ARG A 6 -28.85 -11.39 -60.00
CA ARG A 6 -28.38 -10.56 -58.87
C ARG A 6 -26.87 -10.70 -58.72
N ASP A 7 -26.20 -9.56 -58.61
CA ASP A 7 -24.75 -9.41 -58.41
C ASP A 7 -24.47 -9.36 -56.90
N ASP A 8 -23.96 -10.46 -56.34
CA ASP A 8 -23.60 -10.59 -54.93
C ASP A 8 -22.26 -9.87 -54.66
N ARG A 9 -22.34 -8.59 -54.30
CA ARG A 9 -21.19 -7.84 -53.77
C ARG A 9 -21.17 -7.93 -52.25
N HIS A 10 -20.20 -8.67 -51.73
CA HIS A 10 -19.85 -8.67 -50.32
C HIS A 10 -19.52 -7.26 -49.80
N PRO A 11 -20.00 -6.86 -48.61
CA PRO A 11 -19.57 -5.63 -47.96
C PRO A 11 -18.11 -5.76 -47.53
N ILE A 12 -17.28 -4.84 -48.00
CA ILE A 12 -15.89 -4.70 -47.54
C ILE A 12 -15.92 -4.23 -46.08
N ASP A 13 -15.55 -5.14 -45.18
CA ASP A 13 -15.38 -4.83 -43.75
C ASP A 13 -14.23 -3.83 -43.55
N HIS A 14 -14.60 -2.58 -43.24
CA HIS A 14 -13.65 -1.51 -42.94
C HIS A 14 -12.96 -1.68 -41.56
N ARG A 15 -13.39 -2.61 -40.69
CA ARG A 15 -12.79 -2.79 -39.35
C ARG A 15 -11.49 -3.58 -39.36
N THR A 16 -11.24 -4.39 -40.40
CA THR A 16 -10.02 -5.22 -40.48
C THR A 16 -8.79 -4.48 -41.03
N ARG A 17 -8.96 -3.37 -41.76
CA ARG A 17 -7.83 -2.55 -42.26
C ARG A 17 -7.23 -1.59 -41.23
N MET A 18 -7.98 -1.21 -40.18
CA MET A 18 -7.48 -0.30 -39.14
C MET A 18 -6.60 -1.03 -38.11
N ARG A 19 -6.90 -2.31 -37.82
CA ARG A 19 -6.10 -3.13 -36.89
C ARG A 19 -4.70 -3.48 -37.39
N ARG A 20 -4.50 -3.57 -38.72
CA ARG A 20 -3.18 -3.89 -39.30
C ARG A 20 -2.23 -2.69 -39.41
N ARG A 21 -2.74 -1.44 -39.36
CA ARG A 21 -1.88 -0.24 -39.36
C ARG A 21 -1.44 0.22 -37.97
N LEU A 22 -2.18 -0.14 -36.90
CA LEU A 22 -1.74 0.10 -35.52
C LEU A 22 -0.68 -0.89 -35.03
N ALA A 23 -0.69 -2.14 -35.50
CA ALA A 23 0.28 -3.15 -35.07
C ALA A 23 1.73 -2.84 -35.54
N THR A 24 1.90 -2.14 -36.67
CA THR A 24 3.24 -1.81 -37.19
C THR A 24 3.81 -0.50 -36.63
N LEU A 25 2.96 0.40 -36.11
CA LEU A 25 3.40 1.64 -35.42
C LEU A 25 3.70 1.41 -33.92
N LEU A 26 3.13 0.38 -33.31
CA LEU A 26 3.44 -0.03 -31.94
C LEU A 26 4.80 -0.75 -31.83
N LEU A 27 5.26 -1.47 -32.86
CA LEU A 27 6.56 -2.17 -32.79
C LEU A 27 7.78 -1.25 -32.93
N ALA A 28 7.65 -0.09 -33.58
CA ALA A 28 8.73 0.89 -33.69
C ALA A 28 8.83 1.84 -32.49
N SER A 29 7.82 1.87 -31.62
CA SER A 29 7.76 2.75 -30.44
C SER A 29 8.24 2.08 -29.14
N VAL A 30 8.37 0.75 -29.14
CA VAL A 30 8.80 -0.03 -27.96
C VAL A 30 10.33 -0.07 -27.80
N VAL A 31 11.10 0.27 -28.84
CA VAL A 31 12.58 0.20 -28.80
C VAL A 31 13.25 1.53 -28.37
N ALA A 32 12.51 2.63 -28.25
CA ALA A 32 13.07 3.95 -27.93
C ALA A 32 12.92 4.40 -26.45
N PHE A 33 12.53 3.50 -25.54
CA PHE A 33 12.48 3.77 -24.08
C PHE A 33 13.60 3.04 -23.30
N ALA A 34 14.61 2.51 -23.99
CA ALA A 34 15.69 1.71 -23.38
C ALA A 34 16.92 2.53 -22.92
N GLY A 35 16.81 3.85 -22.69
CA GLY A 35 18.01 4.69 -22.53
C GLY A 35 17.95 5.85 -21.55
N ALA A 36 16.86 6.04 -20.79
CA ALA A 36 16.97 6.87 -19.59
C ALA A 36 17.53 5.97 -18.49
N ALA A 37 18.85 6.04 -18.27
CA ALA A 37 19.43 5.53 -17.05
C ALA A 37 18.66 6.19 -15.89
N PHE A 38 17.86 5.40 -15.18
CA PHE A 38 17.32 5.83 -13.90
C PHE A 38 18.53 5.92 -12.98
N ALA A 39 19.11 7.13 -12.87
CA ALA A 39 20.04 7.41 -11.81
C ALA A 39 19.25 7.21 -10.51
N PHE A 40 19.60 6.15 -9.78
CA PHE A 40 19.15 6.04 -8.41
C PHE A 40 19.76 7.23 -7.68
N PRO A 41 18.98 7.98 -6.88
CA PRO A 41 19.59 8.98 -6.02
C PRO A 41 20.67 8.29 -5.20
N ASP A 42 21.87 8.88 -5.15
CA ASP A 42 22.91 8.41 -4.25
C ASP A 42 22.32 8.34 -2.84
N ALA A 43 22.68 7.30 -2.08
CA ALA A 43 22.19 7.10 -0.71
C ALA A 43 22.46 8.32 0.19
N ASP A 44 23.37 9.21 -0.21
CA ASP A 44 23.75 10.43 0.50
C ASP A 44 22.86 11.65 0.16
N ASP A 45 22.04 11.62 -0.91
CA ASP A 45 21.22 12.78 -1.29
C ASP A 45 19.78 12.70 -0.76
N ALA A 46 19.65 12.88 0.55
CA ALA A 46 18.36 13.01 1.23
C ALA A 46 17.52 14.22 0.73
N SER A 47 18.12 15.18 0.01
CA SER A 47 17.41 16.35 -0.52
C SER A 47 16.61 16.06 -1.79
N ALA A 48 16.80 14.88 -2.40
CA ALA A 48 16.16 14.48 -3.64
C ALA A 48 14.65 14.16 -3.51
N PHE A 49 14.12 14.05 -2.29
CA PHE A 49 12.72 13.67 -2.05
C PHE A 49 11.85 14.87 -1.65
N PRO A 50 11.09 15.47 -2.59
CA PRO A 50 10.36 16.69 -2.30
C PRO A 50 9.19 16.44 -1.33
N VAL A 51 9.20 17.20 -0.23
CA VAL A 51 8.19 17.21 0.86
C VAL A 51 6.76 17.52 0.37
N GLN A 52 6.65 18.13 -0.81
CA GLN A 52 5.39 18.42 -1.48
C GLN A 52 5.38 17.83 -2.90
N SER A 53 4.20 17.34 -3.31
CA SER A 53 3.99 16.83 -4.66
C SER A 53 2.89 17.62 -5.36
N PRO A 54 3.19 18.42 -6.40
CA PRO A 54 2.14 19.03 -7.20
C PRO A 54 1.30 17.98 -7.96
N ALA A 55 1.76 16.73 -8.04
CA ALA A 55 1.07 15.62 -8.67
C ALA A 55 0.08 14.88 -7.73
N VAL A 56 0.03 15.23 -6.44
CA VAL A 56 -0.89 14.61 -5.47
C VAL A 56 -1.85 15.67 -4.93
N ARG A 57 -3.10 15.27 -4.72
CA ARG A 57 -4.10 16.03 -3.96
C ARG A 57 -4.17 15.41 -2.57
N THR A 58 -4.28 16.27 -1.56
CA THR A 58 -4.54 15.85 -0.18
C THR A 58 -5.87 16.46 0.24
N LEU A 59 -6.67 15.67 0.95
CA LEU A 59 -7.90 16.08 1.61
C LEU A 59 -7.94 15.47 3.01
N THR A 60 -8.62 16.15 3.93
CA THR A 60 -8.87 15.63 5.27
C THR A 60 -10.37 15.40 5.39
N LEU A 61 -10.75 14.26 5.96
CA LEU A 61 -12.13 13.91 6.23
C LEU A 61 -12.26 13.18 7.57
N THR A 62 -13.50 13.01 8.00
CA THR A 62 -13.85 12.19 9.16
C THR A 62 -14.45 10.89 8.64
N LEU A 63 -13.91 9.76 9.10
CA LEU A 63 -14.42 8.42 8.80
C LEU A 63 -15.72 8.16 9.57
N ASP A 64 -16.46 7.12 9.19
CA ASP A 64 -17.72 6.73 9.83
C ASP A 64 -17.57 6.36 11.33
N ASN A 65 -16.40 5.89 11.75
CA ASN A 65 -16.05 5.64 13.15
C ASN A 65 -15.63 6.90 13.93
N GLY A 66 -15.62 8.07 13.28
CA GLY A 66 -15.23 9.36 13.88
C GLY A 66 -13.74 9.71 13.78
N ASP A 67 -12.90 8.81 13.27
CA ASP A 67 -11.47 9.09 13.11
C ASP A 67 -11.23 10.18 12.07
N VAL A 68 -10.26 11.06 12.34
CA VAL A 68 -9.83 12.06 11.36
C VAL A 68 -8.73 11.47 10.47
N ALA A 69 -8.97 11.38 9.18
CA ALA A 69 -8.04 10.80 8.21
C ALA A 69 -7.55 11.81 7.18
N ASP A 70 -6.29 11.66 6.76
CA ASP A 70 -5.77 12.33 5.57
C ASP A 70 -5.83 11.36 4.39
N VAL A 71 -6.35 11.85 3.26
CA VAL A 71 -6.50 11.10 2.01
C VAL A 71 -5.60 11.71 0.96
N TYR A 72 -4.77 10.87 0.34
CA TYR A 72 -3.81 11.23 -0.70
C TYR A 72 -4.18 10.51 -1.99
N LEU A 73 -4.32 11.26 -3.08
CA LEU A 73 -4.68 10.71 -4.39
C LEU A 73 -3.95 11.43 -5.54
N PRO A 74 -3.67 10.74 -6.66
CA PRO A 74 -3.15 11.38 -7.86
C PRO A 74 -4.00 12.57 -8.28
N ARG A 75 -3.35 13.67 -8.72
CA ARG A 75 -4.06 14.73 -9.43
C ARG A 75 -4.38 14.28 -10.85
N ILE A 76 -5.63 13.93 -11.07
CA ILE A 76 -6.13 13.53 -12.39
C ILE A 76 -6.52 14.80 -13.15
N ARG A 77 -5.97 14.99 -14.36
CA ARG A 77 -6.38 16.09 -15.24
C ARG A 77 -7.81 15.82 -15.71
N SER A 78 -8.66 16.83 -15.74
CA SER A 78 -10.08 16.70 -16.15
C SER A 78 -10.27 15.93 -17.47
N ARG A 79 -9.43 16.20 -18.47
CA ARG A 79 -9.46 15.51 -19.78
C ARG A 79 -9.19 13.99 -19.72
N LEU A 80 -8.59 13.51 -18.64
CA LEU A 80 -8.28 12.10 -18.41
C LEU A 80 -9.21 11.44 -17.39
N ALA A 81 -10.13 12.20 -16.76
CA ALA A 81 -10.95 11.70 -15.65
C ALA A 81 -11.68 10.39 -16.00
N GLY A 82 -12.28 10.30 -17.18
CA GLY A 82 -12.98 9.08 -17.60
C GLY A 82 -12.10 7.85 -17.84
N TRP A 83 -10.77 8.00 -17.94
CA TRP A 83 -9.85 6.84 -17.98
C TRP A 83 -9.50 6.32 -16.60
N PHE A 84 -9.73 7.13 -15.58
CA PHE A 84 -9.41 6.82 -14.20
C PHE A 84 -10.64 6.61 -13.33
N GLU A 85 -11.80 6.52 -13.95
CA GLU A 85 -13.04 6.20 -13.27
C GLU A 85 -12.91 4.84 -12.58
N ASP A 86 -13.18 4.79 -11.29
CA ASP A 86 -13.16 3.60 -10.43
C ASP A 86 -11.88 2.76 -10.60
N SER A 87 -10.73 3.42 -10.76
CA SER A 87 -9.49 2.78 -11.25
C SER A 87 -8.34 2.79 -10.26
N LEU A 88 -8.48 3.51 -9.15
CA LEU A 88 -7.41 3.72 -8.19
C LEU A 88 -7.66 2.86 -6.95
N PRO A 89 -6.87 1.78 -6.75
CA PRO A 89 -7.04 0.92 -5.59
C PRO A 89 -6.89 1.68 -4.27
N LEU A 90 -7.67 1.25 -3.29
CA LEU A 90 -7.71 1.82 -1.95
C LEU A 90 -6.58 1.25 -1.08
N VAL A 91 -5.93 2.09 -0.30
CA VAL A 91 -4.90 1.68 0.66
C VAL A 91 -5.18 2.34 2.00
N ALA A 92 -5.43 1.54 3.03
CA ALA A 92 -5.45 2.00 4.42
C ALA A 92 -4.04 1.92 5.02
N VAL A 93 -3.58 2.97 5.70
CA VAL A 93 -2.30 2.98 6.43
C VAL A 93 -2.57 3.04 7.92
N LEU A 94 -2.33 1.93 8.61
CA LEU A 94 -2.52 1.80 10.04
C LEU A 94 -1.29 2.25 10.81
N GLN A 95 -1.50 3.20 11.72
CA GLN A 95 -0.45 3.79 12.54
C GLN A 95 0.16 2.78 13.53
N GLY A 96 1.43 3.01 13.86
CA GLY A 96 2.07 2.39 15.02
C GLY A 96 1.55 2.96 16.34
N ALA A 97 1.86 2.30 17.44
CA ALA A 97 1.49 2.77 18.77
C ALA A 97 2.09 4.16 19.02
N LEU A 98 1.26 5.12 19.43
CA LEU A 98 1.65 6.49 19.74
C LEU A 98 2.21 7.30 18.54
N VAL A 99 2.05 6.80 17.31
CA VAL A 99 2.51 7.49 16.10
C VAL A 99 1.34 8.21 15.42
N ASP A 100 1.51 9.51 15.18
CA ASP A 100 0.51 10.34 14.49
C ASP A 100 0.52 10.11 12.97
N LYS A 101 -0.65 10.18 12.33
CA LYS A 101 -0.84 10.04 10.88
C LYS A 101 0.07 10.94 10.04
N SER A 102 0.44 12.12 10.54
CA SER A 102 1.33 13.05 9.86
C SER A 102 2.72 12.47 9.59
N GLN A 103 3.13 11.45 10.36
CA GLN A 103 4.39 10.74 10.19
C GLN A 103 4.39 9.74 9.04
N TYR A 104 3.26 9.53 8.35
CA TYR A 104 3.17 8.65 7.18
C TYR A 104 2.96 9.43 5.87
N ARG A 105 3.18 10.74 5.90
CA ARG A 105 2.89 11.63 4.78
C ARG A 105 3.77 11.31 3.57
N GLN A 106 5.08 11.11 3.72
CA GLN A 106 5.95 10.78 2.59
C GLN A 106 5.59 9.43 1.97
N LEU A 107 5.31 8.43 2.80
CA LEU A 107 4.81 7.13 2.35
C LEU A 107 3.54 7.30 1.50
N ALA A 108 2.54 8.00 2.04
CA ALA A 108 1.25 8.19 1.36
C ALA A 108 1.38 9.00 0.07
N LEU A 109 2.20 10.06 0.04
CA LEU A 109 2.50 10.82 -1.17
C LEU A 109 3.13 9.95 -2.26
N GLN A 110 4.06 9.08 -1.88
CA GLN A 110 4.76 8.18 -2.79
C GLN A 110 3.87 7.08 -3.36
N LEU A 111 2.98 6.52 -2.55
CA LEU A 111 2.00 5.52 -2.99
C LEU A 111 0.90 6.15 -3.87
N ALA A 112 0.43 7.34 -3.51
CA ALA A 112 -0.52 8.10 -4.34
C ALA A 112 0.08 8.44 -5.70
N ARG A 113 1.35 8.86 -5.78
CA ARG A 113 2.06 9.04 -7.08
C ARG A 113 2.11 7.77 -7.93
N ARG A 114 2.03 6.60 -7.29
CA ARG A 114 2.02 5.27 -7.94
C ARG A 114 0.61 4.78 -8.29
N GLY A 115 -0.42 5.61 -8.16
CA GLY A 115 -1.77 5.33 -8.65
C GLY A 115 -2.69 4.65 -7.63
N HIS A 116 -2.58 5.02 -6.35
CA HIS A 116 -3.46 4.56 -5.28
C HIS A 116 -4.20 5.73 -4.63
N VAL A 117 -5.37 5.46 -4.05
CA VAL A 117 -5.99 6.33 -3.05
C VAL A 117 -5.53 5.84 -1.68
N VAL A 118 -4.78 6.67 -0.96
CA VAL A 118 -4.18 6.30 0.33
C VAL A 118 -4.85 7.06 1.45
N VAL A 119 -5.35 6.34 2.45
CA VAL A 119 -6.06 6.89 3.61
C VAL A 119 -5.23 6.61 4.86
N VAL A 120 -4.87 7.67 5.58
CA VAL A 120 -4.07 7.60 6.81
C VAL A 120 -4.89 8.17 7.97
N PRO A 121 -5.63 7.33 8.72
CA PRO A 121 -6.37 7.75 9.90
C PRO A 121 -5.47 7.96 11.12
N ASN A 122 -5.95 8.76 12.06
CA ASN A 122 -5.57 8.68 13.46
C ASN A 122 -6.71 8.00 14.22
N HIS A 123 -6.45 6.82 14.77
CA HIS A 123 -7.36 6.15 15.68
C HIS A 123 -6.90 6.31 17.13
N PHE A 124 -7.81 6.77 17.99
CA PHE A 124 -7.57 6.98 19.42
C PHE A 124 -8.35 5.96 20.25
N ARG A 125 -7.67 5.35 21.23
CA ARG A 125 -8.28 4.38 22.14
C ARG A 125 -8.01 4.73 23.59
N THR A 126 -8.98 4.42 24.44
CA THR A 126 -8.90 4.65 25.88
C THR A 126 -8.54 3.34 26.58
N PHE A 127 -7.51 3.36 27.41
CA PHE A 127 -7.05 2.19 28.19
C PHE A 127 -6.97 2.53 29.67
N PRO A 128 -8.10 2.73 30.37
CA PRO A 128 -8.07 3.03 31.79
C PRO A 128 -7.71 1.77 32.60
N PRO A 129 -6.86 1.84 33.65
CA PRO A 129 -6.19 3.02 34.18
C PRO A 129 -4.78 3.27 33.58
N ALA A 130 -4.33 2.44 32.64
CA ALA A 130 -2.97 2.51 32.09
C ALA A 130 -2.65 3.86 31.42
N PHE A 131 -3.62 4.44 30.73
CA PHE A 131 -3.54 5.77 30.14
C PHE A 131 -4.74 6.63 30.58
N PRO A 132 -4.51 7.83 31.15
CA PRO A 132 -5.59 8.70 31.61
C PRO A 132 -6.36 9.35 30.45
N ASP A 133 -5.68 9.58 29.33
CA ASP A 133 -6.23 10.18 28.11
C ASP A 133 -6.22 9.16 26.95
N PRO A 134 -7.10 9.30 25.95
CA PRO A 134 -7.05 8.49 24.74
C PRO A 134 -5.69 8.60 24.04
N VAL A 135 -5.15 7.46 23.60
CA VAL A 135 -3.84 7.36 22.94
C VAL A 135 -3.98 6.81 21.53
N LEU A 136 -3.03 7.20 20.66
CA LEU A 136 -2.96 6.72 19.28
C LEU A 136 -2.65 5.22 19.26
N PHE A 137 -3.64 4.43 18.86
CA PHE A 137 -3.56 2.97 18.93
C PHE A 137 -4.55 2.35 17.96
N SER A 138 -4.09 1.71 16.88
CA SER A 138 -4.96 1.16 15.85
C SER A 138 -5.76 -0.07 16.33
N GLU A 139 -6.83 -0.41 15.61
CA GLU A 139 -7.61 -1.64 15.76
C GLU A 139 -8.19 -2.10 14.42
N VAL A 140 -8.66 -3.35 14.34
CA VAL A 140 -9.13 -3.94 13.06
C VAL A 140 -10.33 -3.20 12.46
N GLY A 141 -11.16 -2.58 13.31
CA GLY A 141 -12.32 -1.78 12.89
C GLY A 141 -11.96 -0.59 12.01
N VAL A 142 -10.75 -0.04 12.15
CA VAL A 142 -10.25 1.09 11.33
C VAL A 142 -10.18 0.72 9.85
N VAL A 143 -9.84 -0.54 9.53
CA VAL A 143 -9.79 -1.01 8.12
C VAL A 143 -11.18 -0.97 7.50
N THR A 144 -12.20 -1.44 8.24
CA THR A 144 -13.59 -1.39 7.79
C THR A 144 -14.07 0.05 7.65
N ALA A 145 -13.76 0.91 8.62
CA ALA A 145 -14.13 2.33 8.59
C ALA A 145 -13.56 3.09 7.39
N VAL A 146 -12.29 2.79 7.03
CA VAL A 146 -11.69 3.33 5.81
C VAL A 146 -12.44 2.85 4.58
N TYR A 147 -12.72 1.56 4.48
CA TYR A 147 -13.41 0.99 3.32
C TYR A 147 -14.82 1.59 3.14
N THR A 148 -15.66 1.55 4.18
CA THR A 148 -17.04 2.05 4.13
C THR A 148 -17.10 3.54 3.79
N SER A 149 -16.22 4.34 4.40
CA SER A 149 -16.15 5.79 4.15
C SER A 149 -15.73 6.08 2.71
N MET A 150 -14.79 5.30 2.14
CA MET A 150 -14.33 5.53 0.77
C MET A 150 -15.34 5.06 -0.27
N VAL A 151 -16.06 3.94 -0.03
CA VAL A 151 -17.19 3.53 -0.86
C VAL A 151 -18.29 4.59 -0.87
N ALA A 152 -18.62 5.15 0.30
CA ALA A 152 -19.63 6.21 0.39
C ALA A 152 -19.17 7.49 -0.32
N ALA A 153 -17.91 7.89 -0.14
CA ALA A 153 -17.34 9.07 -0.80
C ALA A 153 -17.18 8.90 -2.31
N ASP A 154 -16.97 7.67 -2.79
CA ASP A 154 -16.90 7.35 -4.21
C ASP A 154 -18.27 7.41 -4.90
N ALA A 155 -19.33 7.05 -4.17
CA ALA A 155 -20.70 7.06 -4.68
C ALA A 155 -21.40 8.44 -4.66
N ASP A 156 -20.88 9.42 -3.90
CA ASP A 156 -21.50 10.74 -3.75
C ASP A 156 -21.04 11.73 -4.85
N PRO A 157 -21.93 12.21 -5.75
CA PRO A 157 -21.59 13.19 -6.78
C PRO A 157 -21.03 14.53 -6.27
N SER A 158 -21.23 14.85 -4.99
CA SER A 158 -20.69 16.05 -4.35
C SER A 158 -19.26 15.88 -3.84
N SER A 159 -18.81 14.63 -3.71
CA SER A 159 -17.52 14.28 -3.14
C SER A 159 -16.37 14.55 -4.12
N PRO A 160 -15.21 15.02 -3.63
CA PRO A 160 -13.99 15.09 -4.44
C PRO A 160 -13.44 13.72 -4.86
N LEU A 161 -13.99 12.63 -4.32
CA LEU A 161 -13.65 11.24 -4.61
C LEU A 161 -14.68 10.55 -5.51
N PHE A 162 -15.71 11.27 -5.99
CA PHE A 162 -16.77 10.68 -6.82
C PHE A 162 -16.21 9.93 -8.03
N ARG A 163 -16.46 8.62 -8.09
CA ARG A 163 -16.02 7.71 -9.15
C ARG A 163 -14.51 7.72 -9.40
N VAL A 164 -13.73 7.72 -8.33
CA VAL A 164 -12.26 7.71 -8.35
C VAL A 164 -11.70 6.41 -7.79
N VAL A 165 -12.33 5.88 -6.74
CA VAL A 165 -11.82 4.77 -5.94
C VAL A 165 -12.22 3.46 -6.59
N ASP A 166 -11.25 2.59 -6.84
CA ASP A 166 -11.54 1.19 -7.13
C ASP A 166 -11.97 0.50 -5.82
N THR A 167 -13.28 0.33 -5.66
CA THR A 167 -13.88 -0.23 -4.44
C THR A 167 -13.79 -1.76 -4.37
N GLU A 168 -13.24 -2.42 -5.40
CA GLU A 168 -13.07 -3.88 -5.43
C GLU A 168 -11.65 -4.32 -5.04
N HIS A 169 -10.70 -3.39 -4.99
CA HIS A 169 -9.29 -3.66 -4.73
C HIS A 169 -8.77 -2.74 -3.62
N MET A 170 -8.60 -3.33 -2.43
CA MET A 170 -8.10 -2.68 -1.24
C MET A 170 -6.87 -3.41 -0.70
N ALA A 171 -5.93 -2.62 -0.19
CA ALA A 171 -4.84 -3.09 0.63
C ALA A 171 -4.78 -2.41 1.99
N VAL A 172 -4.05 -3.04 2.91
CA VAL A 172 -3.71 -2.46 4.21
C VAL A 172 -2.18 -2.42 4.37
N ILE A 173 -1.68 -1.27 4.80
CA ILE A 173 -0.30 -1.11 5.26
C ILE A 173 -0.36 -0.89 6.76
N GLY A 174 0.61 -1.43 7.49
CA GLY A 174 0.70 -1.19 8.92
C GLY A 174 2.13 -1.04 9.40
N HIS A 175 2.34 -0.18 10.39
CA HIS A 175 3.62 -0.01 11.08
C HIS A 175 3.53 -0.56 12.50
N SER A 176 4.48 -1.40 12.91
CA SER A 176 4.56 -1.87 14.31
C SER A 176 3.23 -2.50 14.77
N LEU A 177 2.61 -1.99 15.84
CA LEU A 177 1.25 -2.34 16.24
C LEU A 177 0.24 -2.32 15.07
N GLY A 178 0.25 -1.27 14.23
CA GLY A 178 -0.62 -1.19 13.06
C GLY A 178 -0.36 -2.31 12.05
N GLY A 179 0.89 -2.82 12.00
CA GLY A 179 1.27 -4.01 11.24
C GLY A 179 0.59 -5.27 11.76
N ARG A 180 0.64 -5.49 13.07
CA ARG A 180 -0.08 -6.60 13.72
C ARG A 180 -1.59 -6.49 13.50
N VAL A 181 -2.17 -5.31 13.71
CA VAL A 181 -3.60 -5.05 13.43
C VAL A 181 -3.94 -5.39 11.99
N GLY A 182 -3.11 -4.99 11.03
CA GLY A 182 -3.32 -5.27 9.62
C GLY A 182 -3.25 -6.76 9.28
N LEU A 183 -2.29 -7.52 9.84
CA LEU A 183 -2.21 -8.98 9.71
C LEU A 183 -3.46 -9.66 10.28
N THR A 184 -3.86 -9.27 11.49
CA THR A 184 -5.08 -9.77 12.15
C THR A 184 -6.34 -9.44 11.33
N ALA A 185 -6.39 -8.26 10.70
CA ALA A 185 -7.48 -7.88 9.82
C ALA A 185 -7.52 -8.75 8.55
N LEU A 186 -6.39 -9.00 7.90
CA LEU A 186 -6.33 -9.91 6.74
C LEU A 186 -6.85 -11.31 7.09
N ALA A 187 -6.49 -11.81 8.27
CA ALA A 187 -6.93 -13.12 8.75
C ALA A 187 -8.39 -13.16 9.22
N GLY A 188 -9.09 -12.02 9.24
CA GLY A 188 -10.46 -11.95 9.73
C GLY A 188 -10.61 -12.28 11.21
N VAL A 189 -9.55 -12.06 12.00
CA VAL A 189 -9.52 -12.38 13.42
C VAL A 189 -9.87 -11.15 14.24
N CYS A 190 -10.66 -11.34 15.31
CA CYS A 190 -10.89 -10.31 16.31
C CYS A 190 -10.07 -10.65 17.55
N GLU A 191 -8.81 -10.21 17.58
CA GLU A 191 -7.92 -10.49 18.71
C GLU A 191 -8.23 -9.54 19.88
N PRO A 192 -8.36 -10.06 21.12
CA PRO A 192 -8.44 -9.23 22.31
C PRO A 192 -7.30 -8.21 22.35
N ALA A 193 -7.60 -7.00 22.84
CA ALA A 193 -6.72 -5.82 22.85
C ALA A 193 -6.59 -5.05 21.52
N ILE A 194 -6.83 -5.63 20.34
CA ILE A 194 -6.78 -4.90 19.04
C ILE A 194 -8.07 -5.01 18.21
N CYS A 195 -9.14 -5.50 18.84
CA CYS A 195 -10.49 -5.53 18.33
C CYS A 195 -11.45 -5.18 19.46
N THR A 196 -12.38 -4.25 19.19
CA THR A 196 -13.40 -3.77 20.15
C THR A 196 -14.82 -4.07 19.70
N ALA A 197 -14.98 -4.90 18.66
CA ALA A 197 -16.28 -5.34 18.18
C ALA A 197 -17.09 -5.99 19.33
N PRO A 198 -18.34 -5.55 19.59
CA PRO A 198 -19.11 -6.02 20.74
C PRO A 198 -19.39 -7.53 20.75
N ASP A 199 -19.48 -8.14 19.56
CA ASP A 199 -19.71 -9.57 19.39
C ASP A 199 -18.41 -10.40 19.37
N GLY A 200 -17.25 -9.73 19.49
CA GLY A 200 -15.95 -10.38 19.44
C GLY A 200 -15.62 -10.96 18.06
N THR A 201 -16.25 -10.46 17.00
CA THR A 201 -15.99 -10.92 15.62
C THR A 201 -15.48 -9.79 14.75
N TYR A 202 -14.73 -10.16 13.71
CA TYR A 202 -14.28 -9.24 12.67
C TYR A 202 -14.47 -9.93 11.32
N THR A 203 -14.95 -9.18 10.33
CA THR A 203 -15.03 -9.65 8.94
C THR A 203 -14.32 -8.64 8.08
N PRO A 204 -13.26 -9.02 7.36
CA PRO A 204 -12.55 -8.10 6.50
C PRO A 204 -13.46 -7.67 5.35
N PRO A 205 -13.33 -6.42 4.85
CA PRO A 205 -13.96 -6.04 3.59
C PRO A 205 -13.57 -7.03 2.49
N ALA A 206 -14.53 -7.47 1.67
CA ALA A 206 -14.26 -8.39 0.56
C ALA A 206 -13.26 -7.83 -0.47
N ALA A 207 -13.10 -6.50 -0.51
CA ALA A 207 -12.11 -5.82 -1.33
C ALA A 207 -10.67 -5.96 -0.80
N LEU A 208 -10.47 -6.33 0.47
CA LEU A 208 -9.15 -6.41 1.10
C LEU A 208 -8.41 -7.66 0.63
N ARG A 209 -7.41 -7.49 -0.24
CA ARG A 209 -6.72 -8.59 -0.95
C ARG A 209 -5.26 -8.77 -0.60
N THR A 210 -4.63 -7.76 0.00
CA THR A 210 -3.20 -7.79 0.29
C THR A 210 -2.83 -6.81 1.39
N GLY A 211 -1.69 -7.03 2.04
CA GLY A 211 -1.09 -6.03 2.90
C GLY A 211 0.43 -6.05 2.90
N ALA A 212 1.00 -4.96 3.41
CA ALA A 212 2.44 -4.82 3.60
C ALA A 212 2.73 -4.20 4.97
N PHE A 213 3.55 -4.85 5.79
CA PHE A 213 3.64 -4.53 7.20
C PHE A 213 5.09 -4.28 7.61
N TYR A 214 5.37 -3.04 8.02
CA TYR A 214 6.71 -2.59 8.37
C TYR A 214 7.01 -2.76 9.86
N GLY A 215 8.13 -3.38 10.18
CA GLY A 215 8.62 -3.50 11.55
C GLY A 215 7.57 -4.15 12.45
N THR A 216 6.96 -5.25 11.99
CA THR A 216 5.95 -6.00 12.74
C THR A 216 6.32 -7.46 12.84
N ASN A 217 5.70 -8.15 13.79
CA ASN A 217 5.81 -9.59 13.97
C ASN A 217 4.55 -10.12 14.66
N LEU A 218 4.38 -11.45 14.65
CA LEU A 218 3.31 -12.15 15.33
C LEU A 218 3.79 -12.83 16.62
N LEU A 219 4.94 -12.46 17.17
CA LEU A 219 5.39 -13.05 18.43
C LEU A 219 4.59 -12.48 19.60
N GLY A 220 4.00 -13.38 20.37
CA GLY A 220 3.38 -13.10 21.66
C GLY A 220 4.42 -12.69 22.71
N VAL A 221 3.93 -12.17 23.83
CA VAL A 221 4.77 -11.82 24.99
C VAL A 221 5.46 -13.04 25.62
N ASP A 222 4.94 -14.23 25.37
CA ASP A 222 5.49 -15.53 25.75
C ASP A 222 6.53 -16.08 24.75
N GLY A 223 6.79 -15.34 23.65
CA GLY A 223 7.69 -15.73 22.59
C GLY A 223 7.08 -16.73 21.60
N VAL A 224 5.81 -17.08 21.74
CA VAL A 224 5.11 -17.97 20.81
C VAL A 224 4.59 -17.17 19.62
N VAL A 225 4.85 -17.65 18.41
CA VAL A 225 4.29 -17.03 17.20
C VAL A 225 2.79 -17.30 17.15
N ILE A 226 2.01 -16.24 17.02
CA ILE A 226 0.57 -16.31 16.81
C ILE A 226 0.33 -16.75 15.38
N ASP A 227 -0.32 -17.89 15.23
CA ASP A 227 -0.69 -18.43 13.93
C ASP A 227 -1.95 -17.72 13.41
N LEU A 228 -1.88 -17.16 12.21
CA LEU A 228 -2.96 -16.43 11.55
C LEU A 228 -3.14 -16.99 10.15
N ASP A 229 -4.36 -17.41 9.81
CA ASP A 229 -4.69 -17.85 8.44
C ASP A 229 -4.72 -16.63 7.51
N THR A 230 -3.67 -16.49 6.70
CA THR A 230 -3.53 -15.46 5.67
C THR A 230 -3.79 -15.98 4.26
N THR A 231 -4.35 -17.20 4.10
CA THR A 231 -4.62 -17.82 2.78
C THR A 231 -5.44 -16.93 1.83
N GLY A 232 -6.27 -16.05 2.37
CA GLY A 232 -7.12 -15.14 1.59
C GLY A 232 -6.41 -13.91 1.02
N ALA A 233 -5.15 -13.64 1.40
CA ALA A 233 -4.49 -12.39 1.05
C ALA A 233 -2.98 -12.52 0.86
N ALA A 234 -2.43 -11.73 -0.06
CA ALA A 234 -0.98 -11.63 -0.24
C ALA A 234 -0.35 -10.79 0.88
N VAL A 235 0.69 -11.29 1.56
CA VAL A 235 1.36 -10.57 2.66
C VAL A 235 2.82 -10.23 2.36
N ALA A 236 3.20 -8.96 2.52
CA ALA A 236 4.61 -8.58 2.60
C ALA A 236 4.99 -8.17 4.04
N LEU A 237 6.03 -8.79 4.60
CA LEU A 237 6.73 -8.29 5.77
C LEU A 237 7.89 -7.40 5.31
N VAL A 238 7.87 -6.14 5.71
CA VAL A 238 8.93 -5.17 5.42
C VAL A 238 9.71 -4.93 6.71
N GLN A 239 11.02 -5.02 6.66
CA GLN A 239 11.82 -5.01 7.89
C GLN A 239 13.07 -4.14 7.70
N GLY A 240 13.32 -3.23 8.65
CA GLY A 240 14.62 -2.57 8.74
C GLY A 240 15.64 -3.48 9.41
N SER A 241 16.87 -3.56 8.87
CA SER A 241 17.91 -4.44 9.43
C SER A 241 18.45 -3.98 10.80
N LEU A 242 18.16 -2.74 11.19
CA LEU A 242 18.52 -2.16 12.49
C LEU A 242 17.28 -1.86 13.35
N ASP A 243 16.14 -2.54 13.12
CA ASP A 243 14.96 -2.39 13.97
C ASP A 243 15.22 -2.99 15.36
N GLY A 244 15.25 -2.15 16.40
CA GLY A 244 15.49 -2.57 17.77
C GLY A 244 14.21 -2.93 18.55
N VAL A 245 13.02 -2.72 17.98
CA VAL A 245 11.72 -2.92 18.64
C VAL A 245 11.07 -4.21 18.15
N SER A 246 10.86 -4.30 16.84
CA SER A 246 10.44 -5.50 16.12
C SER A 246 11.63 -6.05 15.34
N THR A 247 12.56 -6.66 16.08
CA THR A 247 13.84 -7.11 15.55
C THR A 247 13.70 -8.04 14.34
N PRO A 248 14.69 -8.06 13.41
CA PRO A 248 14.70 -8.98 12.26
C PRO A 248 14.40 -10.43 12.64
N ASP A 249 15.00 -10.95 13.73
CA ASP A 249 14.74 -12.30 14.24
C ASP A 249 13.24 -12.59 14.51
N LYS A 250 12.47 -11.60 15.00
CA LYS A 250 11.04 -11.77 15.24
C LYS A 250 10.27 -11.85 13.93
N ALA A 251 10.66 -11.03 12.96
CA ALA A 251 10.06 -11.07 11.64
C ALA A 251 10.44 -12.38 10.89
N ASP A 252 11.64 -12.92 11.12
CA ASP A 252 12.09 -14.22 10.59
C ASP A 252 11.34 -15.40 11.19
N ALA A 253 10.98 -15.31 12.47
CA ALA A 253 10.11 -16.28 13.12
C ALA A 253 8.64 -16.17 12.63
N THR A 254 8.19 -14.98 12.24
CA THR A 254 6.83 -14.73 11.72
C THR A 254 6.69 -15.16 10.26
N TYR A 255 7.65 -14.81 9.41
CA TYR A 255 7.58 -15.05 7.97
C TYR A 255 7.17 -16.47 7.54
N PRO A 256 7.74 -17.56 8.09
CA PRO A 256 7.40 -18.91 7.67
C PRO A 256 5.98 -19.34 8.05
N THR A 257 5.28 -18.61 8.94
CA THR A 257 3.89 -18.93 9.33
C THR A 257 2.85 -18.31 8.39
N LEU A 258 3.25 -17.39 7.50
CA LEU A 258 2.34 -16.77 6.54
C LEU A 258 2.09 -17.68 5.34
N GLU A 259 0.93 -17.61 4.70
CA GLU A 259 0.65 -18.37 3.49
C GLU A 259 1.14 -17.65 2.23
N SER A 260 1.46 -18.42 1.18
CA SER A 260 1.78 -17.86 -0.13
C SER A 260 0.54 -17.23 -0.79
N PRO A 261 0.68 -16.13 -1.55
CA PRO A 261 1.94 -15.43 -1.82
C PRO A 261 2.38 -14.55 -0.65
N ARG A 262 3.64 -14.74 -0.24
CA ARG A 262 4.26 -13.94 0.82
C ARG A 262 5.62 -13.40 0.39
N ALA A 263 5.98 -12.23 0.89
CA ALA A 263 7.28 -11.63 0.65
C ALA A 263 7.92 -11.14 1.95
N ARG A 264 9.25 -11.28 2.03
CA ARG A 264 10.10 -10.61 3.00
C ARG A 264 10.94 -9.57 2.26
N ILE A 265 10.81 -8.31 2.67
CA ILE A 265 11.48 -7.15 2.07
C ILE A 265 12.34 -6.50 3.14
N ASP A 266 13.65 -6.72 3.09
CA ASP A 266 14.60 -6.17 4.06
C ASP A 266 15.19 -4.85 3.54
N ILE A 267 15.23 -3.83 4.39
CA ILE A 267 15.76 -2.50 4.11
C ILE A 267 17.02 -2.30 4.95
N GLU A 268 18.18 -2.41 4.31
CA GLU A 268 19.48 -2.34 4.98
C GLU A 268 19.72 -0.94 5.58
N GLY A 269 20.09 -0.91 6.86
CA GLY A 269 20.42 0.30 7.60
C GLY A 269 19.21 1.10 8.11
N ALA A 270 17.98 0.70 7.80
CA ALA A 270 16.78 1.28 8.39
C ALA A 270 16.47 0.65 9.76
N ASN A 271 15.92 1.43 10.68
CA ASN A 271 15.46 0.96 11.99
C ASN A 271 13.91 0.86 12.04
N HIS A 272 13.31 0.72 13.23
CA HIS A 272 11.86 0.57 13.40
C HIS A 272 11.04 1.71 12.79
N PHE A 273 11.62 2.91 12.69
CA PHE A 273 10.95 4.09 12.17
C PHE A 273 11.31 4.38 10.70
N GLY A 274 11.96 3.47 9.98
CA GLY A 274 12.30 3.68 8.56
C GLY A 274 11.09 3.97 7.65
N ILE A 275 9.88 3.58 8.05
CA ILE A 275 8.62 3.89 7.35
C ILE A 275 8.09 5.31 7.61
N THR A 276 8.49 5.97 8.70
CA THR A 276 7.96 7.29 9.07
C THR A 276 8.72 8.44 8.40
N ASP A 277 8.16 9.64 8.46
CA ASP A 277 8.77 10.86 7.94
C ASP A 277 10.00 11.30 8.76
N GLN A 278 10.03 10.93 10.04
CA GLN A 278 11.10 11.23 11.00
C GLN A 278 11.47 9.96 11.76
N ASN A 279 12.75 9.78 12.07
CA ASN A 279 13.18 8.79 13.06
C ASN A 279 12.70 9.23 14.44
N ASP A 280 12.31 8.27 15.29
CA ASP A 280 11.80 8.52 16.65
C ASP A 280 10.74 9.65 16.71
N PRO A 281 9.61 9.48 15.99
CA PRO A 281 8.61 10.53 15.85
C PRO A 281 8.04 10.96 17.22
N PRO A 282 7.63 12.24 17.38
CA PRO A 282 7.11 12.75 18.64
C PRO A 282 5.96 11.89 19.20
N GLY A 283 6.08 11.48 20.47
CA GLY A 283 5.10 10.66 21.17
C GLY A 283 5.40 9.17 21.14
N ALA A 284 6.13 8.68 20.12
CA ALA A 284 6.57 7.30 20.06
C ALA A 284 7.70 7.01 21.06
N TRP A 285 7.84 5.75 21.46
CA TRP A 285 9.02 5.30 22.19
C TRP A 285 10.19 5.18 21.22
N PRO A 286 11.36 5.81 21.52
CA PRO A 286 12.50 5.75 20.62
C PRO A 286 12.99 4.32 20.38
N ASP A 287 13.48 4.07 19.16
CA ASP A 287 14.17 2.82 18.85
C ASP A 287 15.53 2.82 19.59
N PRO A 288 15.88 1.75 20.32
CA PRO A 288 17.19 1.67 20.97
C PRO A 288 18.36 1.65 19.96
N LEU A 289 18.11 1.36 18.68
CA LEU A 289 19.10 1.33 17.62
C LEU A 289 18.93 2.53 16.67
N GLN A 290 20.04 3.20 16.39
CA GLN A 290 20.07 4.31 15.45
C GLN A 290 20.23 3.81 14.01
N PRO A 291 19.47 4.36 13.04
CA PRO A 291 19.58 3.94 11.66
C PRO A 291 20.91 4.45 11.06
N THR A 292 21.47 3.66 10.14
CA THR A 292 22.61 4.09 9.31
C THR A 292 22.14 4.63 7.96
N LEU A 293 20.94 4.26 7.51
CA LEU A 293 20.32 4.77 6.31
C LEU A 293 19.60 6.11 6.60
N PRO A 294 19.84 7.19 5.83
CA PRO A 294 19.15 8.45 6.03
C PRO A 294 17.63 8.31 5.94
N GLN A 295 16.89 8.95 6.85
CA GLN A 295 15.44 8.77 6.98
C GLN A 295 14.65 8.96 5.66
N PRO A 296 14.91 10.01 4.84
CA PRO A 296 14.18 10.15 3.58
C PRO A 296 14.46 9.03 2.57
N VAL A 297 15.66 8.44 2.63
CA VAL A 297 16.08 7.33 1.77
C VAL A 297 15.42 6.02 2.24
N ALA A 298 15.40 5.75 3.55
CA ALA A 298 14.66 4.63 4.12
C ALA A 298 13.18 4.69 3.74
N ASN A 299 12.52 5.83 3.96
CA ASN A 299 11.13 6.05 3.61
C ASN A 299 10.87 5.84 2.10
N HIS A 300 11.79 6.31 1.25
CA HIS A 300 11.71 6.09 -0.19
C HIS A 300 11.71 4.62 -0.56
N TYR A 301 12.68 3.85 -0.08
CA TYR A 301 12.75 2.42 -0.40
C TYR A 301 11.56 1.65 0.17
N VAL A 302 11.16 1.92 1.41
CA VAL A 302 9.95 1.34 2.00
C VAL A 302 8.73 1.60 1.11
N ALA A 303 8.48 2.86 0.76
CA ALA A 303 7.34 3.22 -0.08
C ALA A 303 7.43 2.65 -1.50
N GLN A 304 8.64 2.54 -2.05
CA GLN A 304 8.87 1.98 -3.39
C GLN A 304 8.51 0.49 -3.43
N TRP A 305 9.04 -0.29 -2.50
CA TRP A 305 8.89 -1.74 -2.50
C TRP A 305 7.50 -2.18 -2.05
N ILE A 306 6.91 -1.51 -1.06
CA ILE A 306 5.48 -1.63 -0.78
C ILE A 306 4.67 -1.27 -2.04
N GLY A 307 5.02 -0.18 -2.72
CA GLY A 307 4.34 0.23 -3.95
C GLY A 307 4.41 -0.81 -5.07
N TYR A 308 5.51 -1.57 -5.20
CA TYR A 308 5.58 -2.69 -6.13
C TYR A 308 4.66 -3.82 -5.69
N TRP A 309 4.74 -4.24 -4.42
CA TRP A 309 3.88 -5.28 -3.86
C TRP A 309 2.40 -5.02 -4.14
N LEU A 310 1.92 -3.82 -3.80
CA LEU A 310 0.54 -3.43 -4.00
C LEU A 310 0.14 -3.38 -5.48
N ARG A 311 0.98 -2.83 -6.36
CA ARG A 311 0.68 -2.77 -7.80
C ARG A 311 0.57 -4.16 -8.42
N PHE A 312 1.41 -5.09 -7.99
CA PHE A 312 1.33 -6.46 -8.48
C PHE A 312 0.04 -7.13 -8.00
N HIS A 313 -0.24 -7.15 -6.69
CA HIS A 313 -1.37 -7.89 -6.14
C HIS A 313 -2.75 -7.25 -6.34
N LEU A 314 -2.81 -5.92 -6.50
CA LEU A 314 -4.08 -5.23 -6.76
C LEU A 314 -4.37 -5.07 -8.25
N ARG A 315 -3.34 -5.03 -9.11
CA ARG A 315 -3.50 -4.64 -10.53
C ARG A 315 -2.82 -5.55 -11.55
N ASN A 316 -2.13 -6.60 -11.10
CA ASN A 316 -1.32 -7.48 -11.96
C ASN A 316 -0.30 -6.68 -12.79
N ASP A 317 0.35 -5.69 -12.19
CA ASP A 317 1.31 -4.83 -12.87
C ASP A 317 2.59 -5.60 -13.25
N PRO A 318 2.90 -5.78 -14.55
CA PRO A 318 4.04 -6.59 -14.98
C PRO A 318 5.39 -5.95 -14.61
N TRP A 319 5.45 -4.63 -14.43
CA TRP A 319 6.69 -3.99 -13.99
C TRP A 319 6.96 -4.26 -12.52
N ALA A 320 5.91 -4.25 -11.69
CA ALA A 320 6.04 -4.63 -10.30
C ALA A 320 6.45 -6.11 -10.16
N GLU A 321 5.87 -6.99 -10.98
CA GLU A 321 6.26 -8.41 -11.04
C GLU A 321 7.76 -8.58 -11.32
N ILE A 322 8.31 -7.86 -12.31
CA ILE A 322 9.74 -7.95 -12.65
C ILE A 322 10.61 -7.56 -11.45
N TRP A 323 10.30 -6.45 -10.78
CA TRP A 323 11.07 -5.99 -9.63
C TRP A 323 11.03 -6.98 -8.46
N LEU A 324 9.85 -7.50 -8.16
CA LEU A 324 9.63 -8.44 -7.05
C LEU A 324 10.22 -9.82 -7.32
N TYR A 325 9.86 -10.45 -8.45
CA TYR A 325 10.13 -11.87 -8.68
C TYR A 325 11.35 -12.16 -9.55
N ARG A 326 11.87 -11.17 -10.27
CA ARG A 326 13.03 -11.38 -11.19
C ARG A 326 14.28 -10.66 -10.75
N ILE A 327 14.13 -9.44 -10.23
CA ILE A 327 15.26 -8.65 -9.74
C ILE A 327 15.52 -8.98 -8.26
N GLY A 328 14.47 -9.01 -7.43
CA GLY A 328 14.58 -9.48 -6.04
C GLY A 328 15.35 -8.55 -5.11
N GLY A 329 15.46 -7.27 -5.44
CA GLY A 329 16.18 -6.29 -4.63
C GLY A 329 16.57 -5.02 -5.38
N SER A 330 17.25 -4.11 -4.69
CA SER A 330 17.80 -2.90 -5.30
C SER A 330 19.26 -3.14 -5.75
N PHE A 331 19.68 -2.50 -6.83
CA PHE A 331 21.05 -2.67 -7.35
C PHE A 331 22.13 -2.14 -6.40
N ALA A 332 21.78 -1.24 -5.48
CA ALA A 332 22.68 -0.72 -4.47
C ALA A 332 22.84 -1.66 -3.25
N GLY A 333 22.10 -2.78 -3.21
CA GLY A 333 22.10 -3.69 -2.06
C GLY A 333 21.37 -3.15 -0.82
N ILE A 334 20.64 -2.03 -0.97
CA ILE A 334 19.86 -1.44 0.13
C ILE A 334 18.58 -2.24 0.42
N VAL A 335 18.11 -3.01 -0.58
CA VAL A 335 16.88 -3.78 -0.46
C VAL A 335 17.11 -5.18 -0.98
N GLU A 336 16.71 -6.15 -0.20
CA GLU A 336 16.64 -7.56 -0.56
C GLU A 336 15.19 -8.04 -0.46
N VAL A 337 14.77 -8.86 -1.41
CA VAL A 337 13.42 -9.40 -1.44
C VAL A 337 13.46 -10.91 -1.60
N THR A 338 12.85 -11.60 -0.64
CA THR A 338 12.55 -13.04 -0.69
C THR A 338 11.04 -13.21 -0.91
N ILE A 339 10.63 -14.09 -1.83
CA ILE A 339 9.21 -14.35 -2.12
C ILE A 339 8.96 -15.86 -2.20
N ASP A 340 7.86 -16.30 -1.58
CA ASP A 340 7.34 -17.68 -1.63
C ASP A 340 5.89 -17.75 -2.14
#